data_AF-A0AAD7EGW5-F1
#
_entry.id   AF-A0AAD7EGW5-F1
#
_cell.length_a   1.000
_cell.length_b   1.000
_cell.length_c   1.000
_cell.angle_alpha   90.00
_cell.angle_beta   90.00
_cell.angle_gamma   90.00
#
_symmetry.space_group_name_H-M   'P 1'
#
loop_
_entity.id
_entity.type
_entity.pdbx_description
1 polymer ?
#
loop_
_entity_poly.entity_id
_entity_poly.type
_entity_poly.pdbx_seq_one_letter_code
_entity_poly.pdbx_strand_id
1 'polypeptide(L)'
;FNCTGPNGAVLALPHGGFVEKLRKLAFMRQYAAKNAKGWYKYLNGTRGCELVNGSLFLITGCEKARSWGMATFHHVSSQNKFQLSFSPTTDAEDGFKYRWQGAYCRCKHADPPLDDSPLNQTTFIHAFTIS
;
A
#
# COMPACT_ATOMS: atom_id res chain seq x y z
N PHE A 1 2.82 -15.96 12.32
CA PHE A 1 2.70 -16.41 10.92
C PHE A 1 3.67 -17.54 10.70
N ASN A 2 3.17 -18.73 10.33
CA ASN A 2 4.00 -19.86 9.95
C ASN A 2 4.17 -19.80 8.43
N CYS A 3 5.37 -19.44 8.00
CA CYS A 3 5.67 -19.22 6.59
C CYS A 3 6.34 -20.46 6.02
N THR A 4 5.91 -20.88 4.83
CA THR A 4 6.50 -22.01 4.11
C THR A 4 6.85 -21.65 2.68
N GLY A 5 7.95 -22.22 2.19
CA GLY A 5 8.44 -22.01 0.82
C GLY A 5 9.52 -20.94 0.72
N PRO A 6 10.10 -20.77 -0.48
CA PRO A 6 11.29 -19.96 -0.66
C PRO A 6 10.98 -18.47 -0.54
N ASN A 7 9.87 -18.00 -1.09
CA ASN A 7 9.58 -16.57 -1.19
C ASN A 7 8.16 -16.26 -0.70
N GLY A 8 7.98 -15.06 -0.16
CA GLY A 8 6.65 -14.59 0.21
C GLY A 8 6.65 -13.20 0.84
N ALA A 9 5.43 -12.71 1.03
CA ALA A 9 5.15 -11.44 1.66
C ALA A 9 3.95 -11.59 2.59
N VAL A 10 3.99 -10.89 3.72
CA VAL A 10 2.89 -10.83 4.68
C VAL A 10 2.60 -9.36 4.97
N LEU A 11 1.32 -8.99 4.83
CA LEU A 11 0.79 -7.73 5.31
C LEU A 11 -0.08 -8.01 6.53
N ALA A 12 0.22 -7.37 7.65
CA ALA A 12 -0.54 -7.49 8.89
C ALA A 12 -1.23 -6.17 9.21
N LEU A 13 -2.53 -6.23 9.51
CA LEU A 13 -3.37 -5.08 9.87
C LEU A 13 -4.00 -5.36 11.25
N PRO A 14 -3.31 -5.07 12.38
CA PRO A 14 -3.77 -5.48 13.72
C PRO A 14 -5.13 -4.92 14.12
N HIS A 15 -5.49 -3.77 13.56
CA HIS A 15 -6.78 -3.09 13.81
C HIS A 15 -7.76 -3.24 12.64
N GLY A 16 -7.48 -4.16 11.71
CA GLY A 16 -8.22 -4.29 10.47
C GLY A 16 -7.95 -3.18 9.45
N GLY A 17 -8.71 -3.23 8.37
CA GLY A 17 -8.69 -2.25 7.30
C GLY A 17 -10.07 -1.66 7.04
N PHE A 18 -10.10 -0.43 6.53
CA PHE A 18 -11.29 0.26 6.08
C PHE A 18 -11.18 0.54 4.58
N VAL A 19 -12.26 0.31 3.84
CA VAL A 19 -12.25 0.46 2.38
C VAL A 19 -13.13 1.63 1.98
N GLU A 20 -12.53 2.61 1.33
CA GLU A 20 -13.24 3.74 0.72
C GLU A 20 -13.33 3.51 -0.78
N LYS A 21 -14.55 3.50 -1.33
CA LYS A 21 -14.78 3.36 -2.77
C LYS A 21 -15.72 4.44 -3.28
N LEU A 22 -15.39 4.93 -4.46
CA LEU A 22 -16.21 5.85 -5.22
C LEU A 22 -17.47 5.11 -5.72
N ARG A 23 -18.65 5.59 -5.32
CA ARG A 23 -19.92 4.90 -5.64
C ARG A 23 -20.28 4.96 -7.13
N LYS A 24 -20.01 6.09 -7.80
CA LYS A 24 -20.44 6.35 -9.19
C LYS A 24 -19.34 6.06 -10.21
N LEU A 25 -18.80 4.83 -10.22
CA LEU A 25 -17.68 4.46 -11.10
C LEU A 25 -17.99 4.65 -12.58
N ALA A 26 -19.20 4.31 -13.04
CA ALA A 26 -19.59 4.44 -14.44
C ALA A 26 -19.57 5.90 -14.92
N PHE A 27 -20.14 6.81 -14.11
CA PHE A 27 -20.10 8.25 -14.38
C PHE A 27 -18.66 8.77 -14.46
N MET A 28 -17.80 8.35 -13.53
CA MET A 28 -16.41 8.80 -13.48
C MET A 28 -15.59 8.27 -14.65
N ARG A 29 -15.86 7.05 -15.13
CA ARG A 29 -15.27 6.52 -16.36
C ARG A 29 -15.68 7.31 -17.58
N GLN A 30 -16.97 7.64 -17.73
CA GLN A 30 -17.46 8.46 -18.83
C GLN A 30 -16.86 9.86 -18.80
N TYR A 31 -16.80 10.47 -17.61
CA TYR A 31 -16.18 11.77 -17.41
C TYR A 31 -14.68 11.73 -17.75
N ALA A 32 -13.97 10.69 -17.32
CA ALA A 32 -12.56 10.51 -17.64
C ALA A 32 -12.36 10.34 -19.15
N ALA A 33 -13.14 9.49 -19.82
CA ALA A 33 -13.05 9.30 -21.27
C ALA A 33 -13.28 10.61 -22.05
N LYS A 34 -14.24 11.44 -21.60
CA LYS A 34 -14.52 12.74 -22.23
C LYS A 34 -13.38 13.74 -22.06
N ASN A 35 -12.70 13.73 -20.91
CA ASN A 35 -11.70 14.75 -20.56
C ASN A 35 -10.25 14.30 -20.72
N ALA A 36 -9.99 13.01 -20.94
CA ALA A 36 -8.67 12.40 -21.00
C ALA A 36 -7.70 13.18 -21.90
N LYS A 37 -8.11 13.45 -23.15
CA LYS A 37 -7.30 14.20 -24.12
C LYS A 37 -6.93 15.61 -23.61
N GLY A 38 -7.85 16.27 -22.91
CA GLY A 38 -7.60 17.58 -22.30
C GLY A 38 -6.59 17.51 -21.17
N TRP A 39 -6.71 16.50 -20.30
CA TRP A 39 -5.77 16.26 -19.21
C TRP A 39 -4.36 15.96 -19.72
N TYR A 40 -4.20 15.07 -20.70
CA TYR A 40 -2.90 14.80 -21.32
C TYR A 40 -2.29 16.04 -21.97
N LYS A 41 -3.08 16.83 -22.71
CA LYS A 41 -2.61 18.10 -23.29
C LYS A 41 -2.12 19.09 -22.23
N TYR A 42 -2.85 19.23 -21.13
CA TYR A 42 -2.47 20.13 -20.05
C TYR A 42 -1.21 19.63 -19.31
N LEU A 43 -1.16 18.34 -18.97
CA LEU A 43 -0.03 17.77 -18.23
C LEU A 43 1.26 17.76 -19.06
N ASN A 44 1.19 17.35 -20.33
CA ASN A 44 2.38 17.29 -21.18
C ASN A 44 2.76 18.65 -21.75
N GLY A 45 1.77 19.52 -22.04
CA GLY A 45 2.02 20.87 -22.55
C GLY A 45 2.37 21.85 -21.45
N THR A 46 1.39 22.17 -20.60
CA THR A 46 1.54 23.22 -19.57
C THR A 46 2.44 22.81 -18.42
N ARG A 47 2.40 21.53 -18.00
CA ARG A 47 3.19 21.05 -16.85
C ARG A 47 4.47 20.30 -17.22
N GLY A 48 4.72 20.03 -18.50
CA GLY A 48 5.92 19.32 -18.96
C GLY A 48 6.09 17.92 -18.36
N CYS A 49 5.00 17.24 -18.00
CA CYS A 49 5.07 15.94 -17.32
C CYS A 49 5.47 14.77 -18.23
N GLU A 50 5.52 14.96 -19.55
CA GLU A 50 5.92 13.95 -20.54
C GLU A 50 5.24 12.57 -20.38
N LEU A 51 3.96 12.56 -19.97
CA LEU A 51 3.20 11.34 -19.74
C LEU A 51 2.91 10.61 -21.05
N VAL A 52 3.18 9.31 -21.04
CA VAL A 52 2.80 8.39 -22.12
C VAL A 52 1.32 8.03 -21.98
N ASN A 53 0.66 7.71 -23.09
CA ASN A 53 -0.71 7.24 -23.03
C ASN A 53 -0.82 5.98 -22.16
N GLY A 54 -1.81 5.94 -21.28
CA GLY A 54 -1.99 4.87 -20.30
C GLY A 54 -1.17 5.05 -19.00
N SER A 55 -0.44 6.15 -18.84
CA SER A 55 0.28 6.44 -17.59
C SER A 55 -0.54 7.27 -16.59
N LEU A 56 -1.69 7.82 -17.01
CA LEU A 56 -2.58 8.56 -16.13
C LEU A 56 -3.56 7.60 -15.44
N PHE A 57 -3.71 7.73 -14.12
CA PHE A 57 -4.62 6.89 -13.32
C PHE A 57 -5.69 7.75 -12.65
N LEU A 58 -6.95 7.29 -12.69
CA LEU A 58 -8.00 7.84 -11.84
C LEU A 58 -8.13 6.99 -10.58
N ILE A 59 -7.87 7.60 -9.42
CA ILE A 59 -8.09 6.95 -8.13
C ILE A 59 -9.61 6.85 -7.88
N THR A 60 -10.05 5.64 -7.61
CA THR A 60 -11.46 5.28 -7.38
C THR A 60 -11.74 4.76 -5.98
N GLY A 61 -10.69 4.56 -5.19
CA GLY A 61 -10.82 4.09 -3.83
C GLY A 61 -9.48 3.86 -3.19
N CYS A 62 -9.51 3.50 -1.91
CA CYS A 62 -8.34 3.12 -1.16
C CYS A 62 -8.72 2.19 -0.02
N GLU A 63 -7.74 1.45 0.47
CA GLU A 63 -7.81 0.71 1.71
C GLU A 63 -6.91 1.41 2.71
N LYS A 64 -7.49 1.70 3.88
CA LYS A 64 -6.83 2.38 4.98
C LYS A 64 -6.69 1.44 6.15
N ALA A 65 -5.67 1.65 6.97
CA ALA A 65 -5.50 0.92 8.21
C ALA A 65 -5.01 1.86 9.30
N ARG A 66 -5.40 1.59 10.55
CA ARG A 66 -4.90 2.35 11.71
C ARG A 66 -3.44 2.07 12.00
N SER A 67 -3.06 0.81 11.88
CA SER A 67 -1.68 0.33 12.00
C SER A 67 -1.48 -0.82 11.04
N TRP A 68 -0.28 -0.93 10.49
CA TRP A 68 0.02 -1.93 9.49
C TRP A 68 1.51 -2.26 9.48
N GLY A 69 1.83 -3.47 9.05
CA GLY A 69 3.22 -3.83 8.81
C GLY A 69 3.33 -4.81 7.67
N MET A 70 4.39 -4.65 6.88
CA MET A 70 4.71 -5.56 5.79
C MET A 70 6.06 -6.21 6.05
N ALA A 71 6.12 -7.53 5.87
CA ALA A 71 7.34 -8.31 5.88
C ALA A 71 7.47 -9.07 4.58
N THR A 72 8.65 -9.02 3.96
CA THR A 72 8.99 -9.86 2.80
C THR A 72 10.17 -10.75 3.11
N PHE A 73 10.16 -11.95 2.54
CA PHE A 73 11.22 -12.92 2.70
C PHE A 73 11.56 -13.56 1.35
N HIS A 74 12.85 -13.82 1.18
CA HIS A 74 13.37 -14.57 0.04
C HIS A 74 14.47 -15.49 0.56
N HIS A 75 14.20 -16.77 0.52
CA HIS A 75 14.95 -17.83 1.16
C HIS A 75 15.64 -18.68 0.09
N VAL A 76 16.95 -18.87 0.28
CA VAL A 76 17.84 -19.57 -0.66
C VAL A 76 18.30 -20.93 -0.09
N SER A 77 17.87 -21.32 1.12
CA SER A 77 18.37 -22.51 1.82
C SER A 77 17.27 -23.52 2.22
N SER A 78 17.69 -24.74 2.57
CA SER A 78 16.89 -25.98 2.71
C SER A 78 15.86 -26.00 3.86
N GLN A 79 15.79 -24.98 4.72
CA GLN A 79 14.74 -24.87 5.73
C GLN A 79 13.47 -24.20 5.17
N ASN A 80 12.50 -25.01 4.75
CA ASN A 80 11.27 -24.50 4.14
C ASN A 80 10.22 -23.96 5.12
N LYS A 81 10.56 -23.77 6.41
CA LYS A 81 9.62 -23.34 7.45
C LYS A 81 10.29 -22.40 8.45
N PHE A 82 9.68 -21.25 8.67
CA PHE A 82 10.09 -20.29 9.70
C PHE A 82 8.87 -19.51 10.22
N GLN A 83 9.07 -18.80 11.32
CA GLN A 83 8.00 -18.04 11.97
C GLN A 83 8.30 -16.55 11.91
N LEU A 84 7.28 -15.79 11.53
CA LEU A 84 7.24 -14.34 11.68
C LEU A 84 6.20 -13.97 12.73
N SER A 85 6.53 -13.04 13.61
CA SER A 85 5.61 -12.43 14.56
C SER A 85 5.51 -10.94 14.29
N PHE A 86 4.29 -10.42 14.43
CA PHE A 86 4.02 -8.99 14.38
C PHE A 86 3.30 -8.63 15.66
N SER A 87 3.95 -7.84 16.51
CA SER A 87 3.47 -7.55 17.85
C SER A 87 3.66 -6.08 18.20
N PRO A 88 2.88 -5.53 19.14
CA PRO A 88 3.11 -4.20 19.66
C PRO A 88 4.53 -4.06 20.23
N THR A 89 5.10 -2.86 20.12
CA THR A 89 6.37 -2.51 20.75
C THR A 89 6.09 -2.02 22.17
N THR A 90 6.85 -2.50 23.15
CA THR A 90 6.70 -2.13 24.57
C THR A 90 7.40 -0.83 24.93
N ASP A 91 8.40 -0.43 24.14
CA ASP A 91 9.29 0.69 24.44
C ASP A 91 9.06 1.85 23.47
N ALA A 92 8.86 3.04 24.02
CA ALA A 92 8.58 4.27 23.27
C ALA A 92 9.78 4.78 22.44
N GLU A 93 10.98 4.23 22.67
CA GLU A 93 12.24 4.73 22.07
C GLU A 93 12.33 4.51 20.56
N ASP A 94 11.69 3.46 20.04
CA ASP A 94 11.76 3.09 18.62
C ASP A 94 10.70 3.79 17.76
N GLY A 95 9.77 4.52 18.38
CA GLY A 95 8.69 5.19 17.69
C GLY A 95 7.61 4.26 17.12
N PHE A 96 7.93 3.11 16.55
CA PHE A 96 6.92 2.27 15.87
C PHE A 96 5.95 1.61 16.88
N LYS A 97 4.65 1.63 16.59
CA LYS A 97 3.63 0.98 17.43
C LYS A 97 3.67 -0.55 17.35
N TYR A 98 4.07 -1.10 16.20
CA TYR A 98 4.21 -2.53 15.96
C TYR A 98 5.53 -2.85 15.28
N ARG A 99 6.02 -4.08 15.49
CA ARG A 99 7.28 -4.56 14.91
C ARG A 99 7.19 -6.00 14.45
N TRP A 100 7.90 -6.26 13.33
CA TRP A 100 8.15 -7.61 12.84
C TRP A 100 9.36 -8.25 13.53
N GLN A 101 9.16 -9.42 14.11
CA GLN A 101 10.23 -10.28 14.62
C GLN A 101 10.23 -11.60 13.87
N GLY A 102 11.38 -12.26 13.86
CA GLY A 102 11.63 -13.46 13.05
C GLY A 102 12.87 -13.30 12.19
N ALA A 103 13.60 -14.42 12.06
CA ALA A 103 14.75 -14.56 11.19
C ALA A 103 14.32 -14.60 9.71
N TYR A 104 15.26 -14.35 8.79
CA TYR A 104 15.10 -14.53 7.34
C TYR A 104 14.18 -13.55 6.59
N CYS A 105 13.61 -12.55 7.27
CA CYS A 105 12.99 -11.40 6.60
C CYS A 105 14.05 -10.50 5.97
N ARG A 106 13.85 -10.12 4.70
CA ARG A 106 14.69 -9.14 4.01
C ARG A 106 14.23 -7.71 4.28
N CYS A 107 12.92 -7.49 4.25
CA CYS A 107 12.33 -6.19 4.50
C CYS A 107 11.30 -6.30 5.61
N LYS A 108 11.35 -5.35 6.54
CA LYS A 108 10.36 -5.16 7.60
C LYS A 108 9.98 -3.70 7.59
N HIS A 109 8.72 -3.42 7.29
CA HIS A 109 8.16 -2.08 7.37
C HIS A 109 6.97 -2.10 8.32
N ALA A 110 6.83 -1.04 9.09
CA ALA A 110 5.72 -0.83 10.01
C ALA A 110 5.26 0.62 9.91
N ASP A 111 4.00 0.87 10.22
CA ASP A 111 3.49 2.23 10.36
C ASP A 111 4.35 3.01 11.36
N PRO A 112 4.77 4.24 11.01
CA PRO A 112 5.54 5.08 11.92
C PRO A 112 4.78 5.33 13.22
N PRO A 113 5.47 5.78 14.29
CA PRO A 113 4.83 6.33 15.49
C PRO A 113 3.63 7.19 15.13
N LEU A 114 2.48 6.90 15.74
CA LEU A 114 1.36 7.82 15.73
C LEU A 114 1.76 9.02 16.59
N ASP A 115 1.88 10.19 15.98
CA ASP A 115 1.45 11.43 16.65
C ASP A 115 -0.08 11.36 16.80
N ASP A 116 -0.68 12.14 17.71
CA ASP A 116 -2.12 12.11 18.06
C ASP A 116 -3.09 12.47 16.89
N SER A 117 -2.58 12.55 15.66
CA SER A 117 -3.33 12.80 14.44
C SER A 117 -4.17 11.59 13.98
N PRO A 118 -5.34 11.85 13.35
CA PRO A 118 -6.26 10.79 12.95
C PRO A 118 -5.78 9.96 11.74
N LEU A 119 -5.49 8.68 11.98
CA LEU A 119 -5.90 7.47 11.25
C LEU A 119 -6.07 7.52 9.71
N ASN A 120 -5.08 7.99 8.95
CA ASN A 120 -5.20 8.03 7.47
C ASN A 120 -4.08 7.32 6.69
N GLN A 121 -3.48 6.26 7.25
CA GLN A 121 -2.51 5.45 6.51
C GLN A 121 -3.21 4.66 5.40
N THR A 122 -2.84 4.93 4.14
CA THR A 122 -3.38 4.24 2.97
C THR A 122 -2.45 3.09 2.59
N THR A 123 -2.92 1.86 2.77
CA THR A 123 -2.14 0.64 2.47
C THR A 123 -2.29 0.22 1.02
N PHE A 124 -3.46 0.45 0.43
CA PHE A 124 -3.73 0.17 -0.99
C PHE A 124 -4.51 1.29 -1.65
N ILE A 125 -4.28 1.48 -2.95
CA ILE A 125 -5.06 2.37 -3.81
C ILE A 125 -5.78 1.57 -4.89
N HIS A 126 -7.01 1.93 -5.19
CA HIS A 126 -7.81 1.33 -6.27
C HIS A 126 -7.92 2.37 -7.38
N ALA A 127 -7.49 2.02 -8.58
CA ALA A 127 -7.49 2.95 -9.71
C ALA A 127 -7.80 2.25 -11.03
N PHE A 128 -8.15 3.03 -12.04
CA PHE A 128 -8.12 2.57 -13.43
C PHE A 128 -7.29 3.52 -14.29
N THR A 129 -6.68 2.94 -15.32
CA THR A 129 -5.88 3.67 -16.30
C THR A 129 -6.77 4.47 -17.25
N ILE A 130 -6.33 5.68 -17.55
CA ILE A 130 -6.91 6.56 -18.55
C ILE A 130 -6.03 6.51 -19.79
N SER A 131 -6.62 6.09 -20.91
CA SER A 131 -5.98 5.94 -22.23
C SER A 131 -6.73 6.70 -23.32
#